data_AF-U4V378-F1
#
_entry.id   AF-U4V378-F1
#
_cell.length_a   1.000
_cell.length_b   1.000
_cell.length_c   1.000
_cell.angle_alpha   90.00
_cell.angle_beta   90.00
_cell.angle_gamma   90.00
#
_symmetry.space_group_name_H-M   'P 1'
#
loop_
_entity.id
_entity.type
_entity.pdbx_description
1 polymer ?
#
loop_
_entity_poly.entity_id
_entity_poly.type
_entity_poly.pdbx_seq_one_letter_code
_entity_poly.pdbx_strand_id
1 'polypeptide(L)' 'MLTAGMMYNVKFIREALRERRLEPISEATGISQTTLVRVRNGIGAPSYKTLEALSNYLMDAE' A
#
# COMPACT_ATOMS: atom_id res chain seq x y z
N MET A 1 11.67 -11.22 -18.00
CA MET A 1 10.22 -11.23 -18.27
C MET A 1 9.62 -10.08 -17.49
N LEU A 2 9.03 -9.08 -18.16
CA LEU A 2 8.21 -8.07 -17.49
C LEU A 2 6.80 -8.67 -17.40
N THR A 3 6.53 -9.41 -16.33
CA THR A 3 5.14 -9.71 -15.95
C THR A 3 4.48 -8.35 -15.76
N ALA A 4 3.42 -8.07 -16.54
CA ALA A 4 2.58 -6.91 -16.29
C ALA A 4 2.21 -6.93 -14.80
N GLY A 5 2.78 -6.00 -14.04
CA GLY A 5 2.85 -6.08 -12.58
C GLY A 5 1.45 -6.24 -11.99
N MET A 6 1.23 -7.34 -11.29
CA MET A 6 -0.02 -7.57 -10.59
C MET A 6 -0.13 -6.48 -9.50
N MET A 7 -1.04 -5.53 -9.67
CA MET A 7 -1.31 -4.51 -8.68
C MET A 7 -2.57 -4.87 -7.92
N TYR A 8 -2.52 -4.88 -6.59
CA TYR A 8 -3.73 -5.06 -5.80
C TYR A 8 -4.67 -3.88 -6.02
N ASN A 9 -5.96 -4.16 -6.02
CA ASN A 9 -6.95 -3.10 -6.06
C ASN A 9 -6.94 -2.32 -4.72
N VAL A 10 -7.41 -1.06 -4.77
CA VAL A 10 -7.41 -0.17 -3.60
C VAL A 10 -8.21 -0.72 -2.41
N LYS A 11 -9.25 -1.55 -2.64
CA LYS A 11 -10.03 -2.13 -1.55
C LYS A 11 -9.21 -3.18 -0.78
N PHE A 12 -8.49 -4.03 -1.49
CA PHE A 12 -7.60 -5.01 -0.87
C PHE A 12 -6.49 -4.32 -0.07
N ILE A 13 -5.80 -3.35 -0.68
CA ILE A 13 -4.73 -2.60 0.00
C ILE A 13 -5.25 -1.96 1.29
N ARG A 14 -6.44 -1.37 1.27
CA ARG A 14 -7.06 -0.78 2.46
C ARG A 14 -7.25 -1.78 3.58
N GLU A 15 -7.79 -2.95 3.26
CA GLU A 15 -8.05 -3.99 4.25
C GLU A 15 -6.75 -4.55 4.82
N ALA A 16 -5.76 -4.82 3.96
CA ALA A 16 -4.44 -5.28 4.38
C ALA A 16 -3.73 -4.28 5.31
N LEU A 17 -3.97 -2.97 5.16
CA LEU A 17 -3.42 -1.94 6.03
C LEU A 17 -4.16 -1.79 7.38
N ARG A 18 -5.38 -2.32 7.53
CA ARG A 18 -6.14 -2.22 8.80
C ARG A 18 -5.51 -3.07 9.90
N GLU A 19 -5.05 -4.25 9.53
CA GLU A 19 -4.51 -5.24 10.45
C GLU A 19 -3.01 -5.05 10.74
N ARG A 20 -2.37 -4.03 10.16
CA ARG A 20 -0.91 -3.85 10.22
C ARG A 20 -0.50 -2.57 10.94
N ARG A 21 0.67 -2.61 11.59
CA ARG A 21 1.37 -1.41 12.06
C ARG A 21 1.86 -0.63 10.85
N LEU A 22 1.57 0.67 10.79
CA LEU A 22 1.93 1.51 9.64
C LEU A 22 3.39 1.96 9.62
N GLU A 23 4.06 1.95 10.78
CA GLU A 23 5.47 2.35 10.90
C GLU A 23 6.42 1.46 10.08
N PRO A 24 6.42 0.12 10.21
CA PRO A 24 7.26 -0.74 9.35
C PRO A 24 6.96 -0.59 7.85
N ILE A 25 5.70 -0.32 7.50
CA ILE A 25 5.29 -0.10 6.11
C ILE A 25 5.84 1.24 5.61
N SER A 26 5.80 2.27 6.44
CA SER A 26 6.36 3.59 6.14
C SER A 26 7.86 3.52 5.90
N GLU A 27 8.59 2.76 6.72
CA GLU A 27 10.03 2.55 6.58
C GLU A 27 10.36 1.78 5.29
N ALA A 28 9.62 0.69 5.03
CA ALA A 28 9.88 -0.16 3.86
C ALA A 28 9.50 0.50 2.52
N THR A 29 8.44 1.31 2.50
CA THR A 29 7.90 1.89 1.25
C THR A 29 8.32 3.34 1.02
N GLY A 30 8.85 4.02 2.05
CA GLY A 30 9.09 5.46 2.04
C GLY A 30 7.81 6.33 2.01
N ILE A 31 6.63 5.72 2.12
CA ILE A 31 5.35 6.43 2.16
C ILE A 31 5.14 6.97 3.58
N SER A 32 4.81 8.26 3.71
CA SER A 32 4.55 8.84 5.03
C SER A 32 3.41 8.12 5.77
N GLN A 33 3.53 8.00 7.09
CA GLN A 33 2.45 7.43 7.92
C GLN A 33 1.12 8.17 7.73
N THR A 34 1.14 9.49 7.54
CA THR A 34 -0.07 10.29 7.24
C THR A 34 -0.74 9.82 5.96
N THR A 35 0.03 9.59 4.89
CA THR A 35 -0.49 9.04 3.63
C THR A 35 -1.05 7.64 3.84
N LEU A 36 -0.36 6.76 4.59
CA LEU A 36 -0.84 5.41 4.90
C LEU A 36 -2.17 5.44 5.68
N VAL A 37 -2.30 6.32 6.67
CA VAL A 37 -3.56 6.53 7.42
C VAL A 37 -4.68 6.95 6.48
N ARG A 38 -4.42 7.88 5.55
CA ARG A 38 -5.42 8.32 4.57
C ARG A 38 -5.82 7.18 3.64
N VAL A 39 -4.87 6.39 3.14
CA VAL A 39 -5.15 5.20 2.32
C VAL A 39 -6.04 4.25 3.10
N ARG A 40 -5.62 3.83 4.30
CA ARG A 40 -6.33 2.91 5.20
C ARG A 40 -7.77 3.34 5.49
N ASN A 41 -7.97 4.63 5.74
CA ASN A 41 -9.28 5.21 6.06
C ASN A 41 -10.09 5.59 4.80
N GLY A 42 -9.56 5.37 3.60
CA GLY A 42 -10.20 5.71 2.33
C GLY A 42 -10.35 7.21 2.07
N ILE A 43 -9.51 8.04 2.67
CA ILE A 43 -9.54 9.50 2.58
C ILE A 43 -8.76 9.95 1.32
N GLY A 44 -9.51 10.33 0.29
CA GLY A 44 -8.96 10.76 -1.00
C GLY A 44 -8.50 9.61 -1.89
N ALA A 45 -8.05 9.96 -3.10
CA ALA A 45 -7.55 9.01 -4.08
C ALA A 45 -6.02 8.85 -3.93
N PRO A 46 -5.51 7.63 -3.65
CA PRO A 46 -4.08 7.37 -3.66
C PRO A 46 -3.52 7.50 -5.09
N SER A 47 -2.28 7.95 -5.20
CA SER A 47 -1.59 7.97 -6.50
C SER A 47 -1.29 6.54 -6.99
N TYR A 48 -1.11 6.38 -8.31
CA TYR A 48 -0.65 5.11 -8.88
C TYR A 48 0.65 4.63 -8.22
N LYS A 49 1.66 5.51 -8.07
CA LYS A 49 2.94 5.20 -7.41
C LYS A 49 2.74 4.69 -5.98
N THR A 50 1.77 5.24 -5.25
CA THR A 50 1.42 4.78 -3.90
C THR A 50 0.82 3.38 -3.92
N LEU A 51 -0.09 3.10 -4.87
CA LEU A 51 -0.73 1.78 -4.99
C LEU A 51 0.27 0.71 -5.43
N GLU A 52 1.19 1.05 -6.34
CA GLU A 52 2.27 0.18 -6.80
C GLU A 52 3.21 -0.18 -5.66
N ALA A 53 3.73 0.81 -4.92
CA ALA A 53 4.63 0.57 -3.79
C ALA A 53 3.98 -0.28 -2.68
N LEU A 54 2.71 -0.01 -2.36
CA LEU A 54 1.96 -0.81 -1.39
C LEU A 54 1.67 -2.23 -1.90
N SER A 55 1.42 -2.39 -3.20
CA SER A 55 1.19 -3.72 -3.77
C SER A 55 2.44 -4.58 -3.70
N ASN A 56 3.59 -4.02 -4.09
CA ASN A 56 4.87 -4.71 -4.02
C ASN A 56 5.19 -5.12 -2.57
N TYR A 57 5.05 -4.20 -1.62
CA TYR A 57 5.28 -4.49 -0.20
C TYR A 57 4.37 -5.62 0.34
N LEU A 58 3.11 -5.64 -0.07
CA LEU A 58 2.16 -6.66 0.40
C LEU A 58 2.40 -8.03 -0.25
N MET A 59 2.84 -8.08 -1.51
CA MET A 59 3.22 -9.33 -2.18
C MET A 59 4.48 -9.95 -1.59
N ASP A 60 5.47 -9.13 -1.21
CA ASP A 60 6.71 -9.62 -0.58
C ASP A 60 6.50 -10.14 0.86
N ALA A 61 5.34 -9.85 1.46
CA ALA A 61 5.01 -10.22 2.84
C ALA A 61 4.17 -11.51 2.96
N GLU A 62 3.80 -12.14 1.84
CA GLU A 62 3.17 -13.49 1.76
C GLU A 62 4.23 -14.58 1.58
#